data_AF-A0A4S4K1J1-F1
#
_entry.id   AF-A0A4S4K1J1-F1
#
_cell.length_a   1.000
_cell.length_b   1.000
_cell.length_c   1.000
_cell.angle_alpha   90.00
_cell.angle_beta   90.00
_cell.angle_gamma   90.00
#
_symmetry.space_group_name_H-M   'P 1'
#
loop_
_entity.id
_entity.type
_entity.pdbx_description
1 polymer ?
#
loop_
_entity_poly.entity_id
_entity_poly.type
_entity_poly.pdbx_seq_one_letter_code
_entity_poly.pdbx_strand_id
1 'polypeptide(L)' 'MDAIIFGFTVFIGWTIFDFVKEKKLKKELVISSFVIGIIAAIGWWGLGLLLG' A
#
# COMPACT_ATOMS: atom_id res chain seq x y z
N MET A 1 -5.54 14.92 1.36
CA MET A 1 -6.40 13.78 0.98
C MET A 1 -5.65 12.78 0.11
N ASP A 2 -4.77 13.26 -0.76
CA ASP A 2 -4.05 12.46 -1.76
C ASP A 2 -3.21 11.33 -1.17
N ALA A 3 -2.47 11.56 -0.08
CA ALA A 3 -1.67 10.51 0.56
C ALA A 3 -2.50 9.32 1.10
N ILE A 4 -3.73 9.58 1.54
CA ILE A 4 -4.64 8.54 2.05
C ILE A 4 -5.15 7.70 0.88
N ILE A 5 -5.58 8.36 -0.21
CA ILE A 5 -6.05 7.70 -1.43
C ILE A 5 -4.91 6.90 -2.08
N PHE A 6 -3.70 7.45 -2.09
CA PHE A 6 -2.51 6.80 -2.60
C PHE A 6 -2.17 5.55 -1.78
N GLY A 7 -2.14 5.66 -0.44
CA GLY A 7 -1.94 4.52 0.45
C GLY A 7 -2.98 3.41 0.26
N PHE A 8 -4.25 3.78 0.11
CA PHE A 8 -5.33 2.82 -0.14
C PHE A 8 -5.21 2.16 -1.52
N THR A 9 -4.82 2.92 -2.55
CA THR A 9 -4.60 2.40 -3.91
C THR A 9 -3.44 1.43 -3.93
N VAL A 10 -2.33 1.75 -3.25
CA VAL A 10 -1.18 0.85 -3.12
C VAL A 10 -1.55 -0.39 -2.32
N PHE A 11 -2.30 -0.25 -1.23
CA PHE A 11 -2.79 -1.39 -0.46
C PHE A 11 -3.62 -2.36 -1.30
N ILE A 12 -4.60 -1.83 -2.06
CA ILE A 12 -5.44 -2.63 -2.94
C ILE A 12 -4.62 -3.25 -4.08
N GLY A 13 -3.76 -2.47 -4.74
CA GLY A 13 -2.91 -2.94 -5.83
C GLY A 13 -1.97 -4.05 -5.38
N TRP A 14 -1.36 -3.91 -4.20
CA TRP A 14 -0.49 -4.93 -3.63
C TRP A 14 -1.25 -6.17 -3.22
N THR A 15 -2.41 -6.02 -2.59
CA THR A 15 -3.27 -7.14 -2.19
C THR A 15 -3.73 -7.96 -3.41
N ILE A 16 -4.11 -7.28 -4.50
CA ILE A 16 -4.50 -7.95 -5.76
C ILE A 16 -3.29 -8.64 -6.39
N PHE A 17 -2.13 -7.98 -6.42
CA PHE A 17 -0.90 -8.55 -6.95
C PHE A 17 -0.49 -9.82 -6.20
N ASP A 18 -0.53 -9.77 -4.86
CA ASP A 18 -0.24 -10.92 -4.00
C ASP A 18 -1.26 -12.05 -4.19
N PHE A 19 -2.55 -11.69 -4.33
CA PHE A 19 -3.61 -12.65 -4.61
C PHE A 19 -3.40 -13.38 -5.95
N VAL A 20 -3.02 -12.66 -7.00
CA VAL A 20 -2.75 -13.24 -8.31
C VAL A 20 -1.48 -14.11 -8.29
N LYS A 21 -0.46 -13.70 -7.53
CA LYS A 21 0.85 -14.35 -7.49
C LYS A 21 0.86 -15.64 -6.66
N GLU A 22 0.33 -15.61 -5.44
CA GLU A 22 0.29 -16.78 -4.55
C GLU A 22 -0.97 -17.65 -4.76
N LYS A 23 -2.01 -17.13 -5.44
CA LYS A 23 -3.34 -17.77 -5.60
C LYS A 23 -4.00 -18.22 -4.27
N LYS A 24 -3.45 -17.80 -3.14
CA LYS A 24 -3.95 -18.08 -1.78
C LYS A 24 -3.93 -16.79 -0.98
N LEU A 25 -5.08 -16.42 -0.42
CA LEU A 25 -5.17 -15.35 0.58
C LEU A 25 -4.59 -15.86 1.90
N LYS A 26 -3.26 -15.75 2.05
CA LYS A 26 -2.62 -15.92 3.36
C LYS A 26 -2.79 -14.64 4.16
N LYS A 27 -3.19 -14.78 5.42
CA LYS A 27 -3.34 -13.64 6.35
C LYS A 27 -2.03 -12.85 6.49
N GLU A 28 -0.89 -13.53 6.38
CA GLU A 28 0.45 -12.92 6.37
C GLU A 28 0.66 -11.96 5.19
N LEU A 29 0.14 -12.28 4.00
CA LEU A 29 0.25 -11.43 2.82
C LEU A 29 -0.65 -10.19 2.91
N VAL A 30 -1.80 -10.33 3.56
CA VAL A 30 -2.69 -9.18 3.83
C VAL A 30 -2.03 -8.20 4.80
N ILE A 31 -1.39 -8.71 5.86
CA ILE A 31 -0.61 -7.89 6.79
C ILE A 31 0.57 -7.23 6.07
N SER A 32 1.27 -7.98 5.21
CA SER A 32 2.38 -7.44 4.42
C SER A 32 1.93 -6.32 3.48
N SER A 33 0.82 -6.52 2.77
CA SER A 33 0.20 -5.51 1.91
C SER A 33 -0.20 -4.26 2.69
N PHE A 34 -0.70 -4.43 3.92
CA PHE A 34 -1.08 -3.32 4.80
C PHE A 34 0.12 -2.47 5.22
N VAL A 35 1.22 -3.12 5.59
CA VAL A 35 2.49 -2.45 5.89
C VAL A 35 3.00 -1.68 4.69
N ILE A 36 2.91 -2.25 3.49
CA ILE A 36 3.35 -1.59 2.25
C ILE A 36 2.47 -0.38 1.91
N GLY A 37 1.16 -0.48 2.11
CA GLY A 37 0.24 0.65 1.98
C GLY A 37 0.56 1.79 2.95
N ILE A 38 0.92 1.49 4.20
CA ILE A 38 1.35 2.48 5.20
C ILE A 38 2.67 3.13 4.77
N ILE A 39 3.67 2.34 4.36
CA ILE A 39 4.97 2.88 3.90
C ILE A 39 4.78 3.79 2.69
N ALA A 40 3.91 3.40 1.74
CA ALA A 40 3.61 4.21 0.59
C ALA A 40 2.89 5.52 0.95
N ALA A 41 1.93 5.47 1.89
CA ALA A 41 1.25 6.68 2.38
C ALA A 41 2.23 7.64 3.09
N ILE A 42 3.12 7.11 3.93
CA ILE A 42 4.16 7.88 4.62
C ILE A 42 5.14 8.49 3.61
N GLY A 43 5.59 7.70 2.63
CA GLY A 43 6.48 8.16 1.57
C GLY A 43 5.85 9.27 0.72
N TRP A 44 4.55 9.15 0.40
CA TRP A 44 3.81 10.17 -0.34
C TRP A 44 3.61 11.45 0.47
N TRP A 45 3.32 11.32 1.78
CA TRP A 45 3.23 12.47 2.68
C TRP A 45 4.57 13.18 2.85
N GLY A 46 5.66 12.42 2.99
CA GLY A 46 7.02 12.96 3.06
C GLY A 46 7.47 13.65 1.76
N LEU A 47 7.11 13.09 0.60
CA LEU A 47 7.30 13.74 -0.70
C LEU A 47 6.51 15.05 -0.81
N GLY A 48 5.28 15.07 -0.31
CA GLY A 48 4.46 16.29 -0.26
C GLY A 48 5.07 17.38 0.63
N LEU A 49 5.78 17.02 1.70
CA LEU A 49 6.55 17.95 2.54
C LEU A 49 7.85 18.43 1.89
N LEU A 50 8.47 17.61 1.02
CA LEU A 50 9.70 17.94 0.31
C LEU A 50 9.48 18.78 -0.95
N LEU A 51 8.33 18.60 -1.61
CA LEU A 51 7.95 19.28 -2.85
C LEU A 51 7.02 20.49 -2.64
N GLY A 52 6.54 20.70 -1.41
CA GLY A 52 5.72 21.85 -1.00
C GLY A 52 6.57 22.95 -0.38
#